data_AF-A0A662RNV3-F1
#
_entry.id   AF-A0A662RNV3-F1
#
_cell.length_a   1.000
_cell.length_b   1.000
_cell.length_c   1.000
_cell.angle_alpha   90.00
_cell.angle_beta   90.00
_cell.angle_gamma   90.00
#
_symmetry.space_group_name_H-M   'P 1'
#
loop_
_entity.id
_entity.type
_entity.pdbx_description
1 polymer ?
#
loop_
_entity_poly.entity_id
_entity_poly.type
_entity_poly.pdbx_seq_one_letter_code
_entity_poly.pdbx_strand_id
1 'polypeptide(L)'
;MKQKDRDSKKVLNSPMVRGMVALFVVMTFVLLATPAAAQEVEVRVWVNAPAYVGVGETFDAIINVGYIKDFKAGQFGFFFNSTVVNVTDVKDGRLGETTIPVEGWEFVDKDAIRVTFDIPGDTGVSGSGYLAKICFEVKGIEGDRSILNRLEMRARCSG
;
A
#
# COMPACT_ATOMS: atom_id res chain seq x y z
N MET A 1 32.72 57.36 -25.45
CA MET A 1 32.92 55.94 -25.05
C MET A 1 32.51 55.82 -23.58
N LYS A 2 31.76 54.77 -23.26
CA LYS A 2 30.79 54.67 -22.16
C LYS A 2 31.39 54.65 -20.74
N GLN A 3 31.04 55.67 -19.96
CA GLN A 3 30.36 55.60 -18.66
C GLN A 3 29.90 54.18 -18.26
N LYS A 4 30.69 53.50 -17.43
CA LYS A 4 30.30 52.25 -16.77
C LYS A 4 31.16 52.12 -15.51
N ASP A 5 30.63 51.53 -14.45
CA ASP A 5 31.34 51.15 -13.22
C ASP A 5 31.62 52.16 -12.10
N ARG A 6 31.61 53.49 -12.30
CA ARG A 6 31.82 54.42 -11.16
C ARG A 6 30.61 54.53 -10.21
N ASP A 7 29.44 54.12 -10.68
CA ASP A 7 28.18 54.20 -9.92
C ASP A 7 27.95 53.01 -8.98
N SER A 8 28.36 51.80 -9.39
CA SER A 8 28.04 50.55 -8.68
C SER A 8 28.60 50.48 -7.26
N LYS A 9 29.71 51.17 -6.96
CA LYS A 9 30.33 51.15 -5.64
C LYS A 9 29.69 52.13 -4.64
N LYS A 10 29.00 53.18 -5.12
CA LYS A 10 28.35 54.17 -4.24
C LYS A 10 27.00 53.68 -3.70
N VAL A 11 26.25 52.93 -4.51
CA VAL A 11 24.97 52.37 -4.10
C VAL A 11 25.12 51.32 -3.00
N LEU A 12 26.21 50.53 -3.00
CA LEU A 12 26.42 49.44 -2.04
C LEU A 12 26.64 49.89 -0.57
N ASN A 13 27.16 51.11 -0.34
CA ASN A 13 27.52 51.60 1.00
C ASN A 13 26.56 52.67 1.57
N SER A 14 25.44 52.97 0.89
CA SER A 14 24.41 53.87 1.40
C SER A 14 23.69 53.24 2.61
N PRO A 15 23.41 54.01 3.69
CA PRO A 15 22.69 53.48 4.85
C PRO A 15 21.29 52.95 4.49
N MET A 16 20.69 53.47 3.41
CA MET A 16 19.43 53.01 2.86
C MET A 16 19.53 51.62 2.21
N VAL A 17 20.65 51.33 1.54
CA VAL A 17 20.90 50.01 0.90
C VAL A 17 21.32 48.97 1.92
N ARG A 18 22.09 49.34 2.96
CA ARG A 18 22.42 48.46 4.10
C ARG A 18 21.18 48.03 4.89
N GLY A 19 20.24 48.95 5.15
CA GLY A 19 18.97 48.63 5.82
C GLY A 19 18.06 47.74 4.98
N MET A 20 18.01 47.98 3.66
CA MET A 20 17.21 47.18 2.73
C MET A 20 17.79 45.76 2.56
N VAL A 21 19.12 45.61 2.46
CA VAL A 21 19.78 44.29 2.43
C VAL A 21 19.59 43.53 3.76
N ALA A 22 19.66 44.21 4.91
CA ALA A 22 19.39 43.58 6.21
C ALA A 22 17.93 43.10 6.34
N LEU A 23 16.97 43.87 5.82
CA LEU A 23 15.56 43.50 5.81
C LEU A 23 15.28 42.31 4.89
N PHE A 24 15.91 42.27 3.72
CA PHE A 24 15.80 41.15 2.78
C PHE A 24 16.39 39.85 3.35
N VAL A 25 17.52 39.90 4.07
CA VAL A 25 18.14 38.71 4.68
C VAL A 25 17.29 38.14 5.84
N VAL A 26 16.63 38.99 6.62
CA VAL A 26 15.72 38.56 7.70
C VAL A 26 14.40 38.01 7.16
N MET A 27 13.87 38.58 6.06
CA MET A 27 12.62 38.12 5.46
C MET A 27 12.75 36.79 4.71
N THR A 28 13.95 36.45 4.20
CA THR A 28 14.21 35.12 3.60
C THR A 28 14.34 33.99 4.62
N PHE A 29 14.51 34.29 5.92
CA PHE A 29 14.74 33.28 6.95
C PHE A 29 13.46 32.68 7.56
N VAL A 30 12.28 33.19 7.20
CA VAL A 30 11.01 32.86 7.90
C VAL A 30 10.17 31.77 7.19
N LEU A 31 10.54 31.30 6.00
CA LEU A 31 9.69 30.38 5.22
C LEU A 31 10.43 29.14 4.71
N LEU A 32 11.27 28.54 5.54
CA LEU A 32 11.55 27.11 5.42
C LEU A 32 10.38 26.35 6.05
N ALA A 33 9.22 26.37 5.39
CA ALA A 33 8.19 25.39 5.62
C ALA A 33 8.79 24.04 5.21
N THR A 34 9.31 23.30 6.19
CA THR A 34 9.67 21.89 5.99
C THR A 34 8.39 21.20 5.52
N PRO A 35 8.33 20.61 4.32
CA PRO A 35 7.24 19.71 4.01
C PRO A 35 7.30 18.63 5.09
N ALA A 36 6.24 18.52 5.89
CA ALA A 36 6.04 17.36 6.74
C ALA A 36 6.06 16.17 5.79
N ALA A 37 7.16 15.43 5.77
CA ALA A 37 7.23 14.19 5.04
C ALA A 37 6.14 13.30 5.63
N ALA A 38 5.02 13.17 4.92
CA ALA A 38 4.06 12.12 5.18
C ALA A 38 4.87 10.83 5.08
N GLN A 39 5.12 10.20 6.22
CA GLN A 39 5.68 8.85 6.22
C GLN A 39 4.61 7.98 5.58
N GLU A 40 4.79 7.65 4.31
CA GLU A 40 4.07 6.56 3.67
C GLU A 40 4.46 5.30 4.43
N VAL A 41 3.64 4.92 5.40
CA VAL A 41 3.75 3.63 6.05
C VAL A 41 3.38 2.60 4.98
N GLU A 42 4.39 1.98 4.38
CA GLU A 42 4.19 0.93 3.41
C GLU A 42 3.42 -0.23 4.06
N VAL A 43 2.18 -0.43 3.64
CA VAL A 43 1.36 -1.54 4.14
C VAL A 43 1.87 -2.82 3.50
N ARG A 44 2.56 -3.64 4.30
CA ARG A 44 3.06 -4.95 3.86
C ARG A 44 1.93 -5.96 3.80
N VAL A 45 1.84 -6.71 2.70
CA VAL A 45 0.91 -7.83 2.53
C VAL A 45 1.69 -9.05 2.07
N TRP A 46 1.40 -10.23 2.62
CA TRP A 46 2.10 -11.47 2.27
C TRP A 46 1.20 -12.69 2.41
N VAL A 47 1.55 -13.73 1.67
CA VAL A 47 0.81 -15.01 1.67
C VAL A 47 1.53 -15.99 2.58
N ASN A 48 0.78 -16.63 3.47
CA ASN A 48 1.23 -17.78 4.23
C ASN A 48 0.47 -19.02 3.75
N ALA A 49 1.18 -19.98 3.17
CA ALA A 49 0.65 -21.24 2.69
C ALA A 49 1.65 -22.37 2.99
N PRO A 50 1.18 -23.62 3.14
CA PRO A 50 2.08 -24.76 3.31
C PRO A 50 3.03 -24.92 2.11
N ALA A 51 4.26 -25.35 2.37
CA ALA A 51 5.24 -25.60 1.31
C ALA A 51 4.94 -26.88 0.52
N TYR A 52 4.28 -27.86 1.16
CA TYR A 52 3.93 -29.16 0.59
C TYR A 52 2.55 -29.57 1.07
N VAL A 53 1.76 -30.15 0.17
CA VAL A 53 0.41 -30.66 0.42
C VAL A 53 0.24 -31.93 -0.43
N GLY A 54 -0.46 -32.94 0.10
CA GLY A 54 -0.71 -34.18 -0.63
C GLY A 54 -1.62 -33.97 -1.85
N VAL A 55 -1.47 -34.82 -2.86
CA VAL A 55 -2.38 -34.86 -4.01
C VAL A 55 -3.79 -35.22 -3.53
N GLY A 56 -4.79 -34.46 -3.95
CA GLY A 56 -6.19 -34.64 -3.52
C GLY A 56 -6.52 -34.08 -2.14
N GLU A 57 -5.55 -33.49 -1.42
CA GLU A 57 -5.82 -32.81 -0.16
C GLU A 57 -6.26 -31.35 -0.37
N THR A 58 -6.76 -30.75 0.70
CA THR A 58 -7.11 -29.33 0.76
C THR A 58 -6.19 -28.56 1.70
N PHE A 59 -5.99 -27.28 1.42
CA PHE A 59 -5.21 -26.40 2.29
C PHE A 59 -5.71 -24.95 2.21
N ASP A 60 -5.37 -24.17 3.24
CA ASP A 60 -5.69 -22.74 3.28
C ASP A 60 -4.43 -21.90 3.01
N ALA A 61 -4.55 -20.91 2.11
CA ALA A 61 -3.59 -19.83 1.98
C ALA A 61 -4.12 -18.58 2.70
N ILE A 62 -3.34 -18.07 3.66
CA ILE A 62 -3.71 -16.93 4.51
C ILE A 62 -3.07 -15.66 3.96
N ILE A 63 -3.90 -14.66 3.62
CA ILE A 63 -3.45 -13.36 3.10
C ILE A 63 -3.24 -12.42 4.27
N ASN A 64 -2.02 -12.37 4.79
CA ASN A 64 -1.67 -11.53 5.93
C ASN A 64 -1.42 -10.09 5.51
N VAL A 65 -1.70 -9.18 6.42
CA VAL A 65 -1.41 -7.75 6.29
C VAL A 65 -0.75 -7.25 7.56
N GLY A 66 0.22 -6.37 7.38
CA GLY A 66 0.82 -5.58 8.44
C GLY A 66 -0.18 -4.59 9.01
N TYR A 67 0.32 -3.58 9.72
CA TYR A 67 -0.56 -2.56 10.25
C TYR A 67 -1.16 -1.75 9.09
N ILE A 68 -2.49 -1.75 9.02
CA ILE A 68 -3.29 -0.91 8.13
C ILE A 68 -4.13 0.02 8.98
N LYS A 69 -4.30 1.26 8.50
CA LYS A 69 -5.11 2.29 9.13
C LYS A 69 -6.40 2.51 8.35
N ASP A 70 -7.52 2.62 9.06
CA ASP A 70 -8.83 2.99 8.57
C ASP A 70 -9.29 2.20 7.32
N PHE A 71 -9.03 0.88 7.31
CA PHE A 71 -9.43 0.01 6.21
C PHE A 71 -10.94 -0.02 6.07
N LYS A 72 -11.43 0.31 4.87
CA LYS A 72 -12.86 0.42 4.58
C LYS A 72 -13.33 -0.46 3.45
N ALA A 73 -12.66 -0.38 2.33
CA ALA A 73 -12.97 -1.21 1.19
C ALA A 73 -11.69 -1.43 0.37
N GLY A 74 -11.67 -2.52 -0.36
CA GLY A 74 -10.53 -2.83 -1.21
C GLY A 74 -10.78 -4.09 -2.00
N GLN A 75 -9.82 -4.38 -2.87
CA GLN A 75 -9.78 -5.63 -3.59
C GLN A 75 -8.34 -6.07 -3.80
N PHE A 76 -8.14 -7.37 -3.97
CA PHE A 76 -6.88 -7.88 -4.54
C PHE A 76 -7.14 -8.93 -5.61
N GLY A 77 -6.20 -9.01 -6.56
CA GLY A 77 -6.04 -10.15 -7.45
C GLY A 77 -5.11 -11.18 -6.82
N PHE A 78 -5.48 -12.46 -6.91
CA PHE A 78 -4.65 -13.57 -6.46
C PHE A 78 -4.44 -14.54 -7.62
N PHE A 79 -3.18 -14.89 -7.88
CA PHE A 79 -2.78 -15.73 -9.01
C PHE A 79 -2.30 -17.09 -8.53
N PHE A 80 -2.64 -18.14 -9.29
CA PHE A 80 -2.27 -19.53 -9.02
C PHE A 80 -2.16 -20.30 -10.33
N ASN A 81 -1.60 -21.52 -10.29
CA ASN A 81 -1.66 -22.43 -11.42
C ASN A 81 -2.89 -23.35 -11.30
N SER A 82 -3.91 -23.11 -12.14
CA SER A 82 -5.16 -23.90 -12.13
C SER A 82 -5.00 -25.36 -12.53
N THR A 83 -3.88 -25.75 -13.15
CA THR A 83 -3.59 -27.16 -13.41
C THR A 83 -3.13 -27.90 -12.17
N VAL A 84 -2.74 -27.19 -11.10
CA VAL A 84 -2.16 -27.77 -9.88
C VAL A 84 -3.12 -27.63 -8.69
N VAL A 85 -3.74 -26.47 -8.55
CA VAL A 85 -4.66 -26.18 -7.44
C VAL A 85 -5.92 -25.48 -7.95
N ASN A 86 -7.04 -25.72 -7.27
CA ASN A 86 -8.32 -25.06 -7.54
C ASN A 86 -8.81 -24.33 -6.30
N VAL A 87 -9.24 -23.08 -6.45
CA VAL A 87 -9.92 -22.35 -5.39
C VAL A 87 -11.31 -22.94 -5.19
N THR A 88 -11.63 -23.32 -3.95
CA THR A 88 -12.94 -23.87 -3.59
C THR A 88 -13.77 -22.89 -2.77
N ASP A 89 -13.13 -22.01 -2.01
CA ASP A 89 -13.80 -21.01 -1.17
C ASP A 89 -12.85 -19.87 -0.78
N VAL A 90 -13.42 -18.73 -0.38
CA VAL A 90 -12.68 -17.61 0.23
C VAL A 90 -13.43 -17.14 1.46
N LYS A 91 -12.78 -17.26 2.63
CA LYS A 91 -13.35 -16.95 3.94
C LYS A 91 -12.88 -15.61 4.46
N ASP A 92 -13.71 -15.03 5.33
CA ASP A 92 -13.47 -13.77 6.02
C ASP A 92 -12.10 -13.67 6.71
N GLY A 93 -11.60 -12.44 6.74
CA GLY A 93 -10.39 -12.05 7.45
C GLY A 93 -10.61 -11.66 8.89
N ARG A 94 -9.52 -11.25 9.54
CA ARG A 94 -9.55 -10.63 10.86
C ARG A 94 -8.37 -9.66 11.04
N LEU A 95 -8.65 -8.44 11.49
CA LEU A 95 -7.67 -7.48 12.00
C LEU A 95 -7.84 -7.35 13.51
N GLY A 96 -6.86 -7.80 14.28
CA GLY A 96 -7.02 -7.94 15.74
C GLY A 96 -8.20 -8.84 16.11
N GLU A 97 -9.23 -8.24 16.71
CA GLU A 97 -10.49 -8.89 17.11
C GLU A 97 -11.64 -8.62 16.14
N THR A 98 -11.45 -7.74 15.15
CA THR A 98 -12.49 -7.34 14.20
C THR A 98 -12.45 -8.22 12.95
N THR A 99 -13.59 -8.85 12.63
CA THR A 99 -13.78 -9.60 11.38
C THR A 99 -13.72 -8.65 10.18
N ILE A 100 -13.01 -9.08 9.14
CA ILE A 100 -12.98 -8.41 7.84
C ILE A 100 -13.84 -9.23 6.88
N PRO A 101 -15.10 -8.82 6.61
CA PRO A 101 -15.96 -9.55 5.70
C PRO A 101 -15.39 -9.54 4.28
N VAL A 102 -15.41 -10.72 3.64
CA VAL A 102 -15.28 -10.84 2.19
C VAL A 102 -16.66 -10.54 1.60
N GLU A 103 -16.77 -9.40 0.91
CA GLU A 103 -18.02 -9.01 0.23
C GLU A 103 -18.31 -9.95 -0.94
N GLY A 104 -17.26 -10.39 -1.63
CA GLY A 104 -17.37 -11.38 -2.69
C GLY A 104 -16.04 -11.73 -3.31
N TRP A 105 -16.04 -12.81 -4.09
CA TRP A 105 -14.91 -13.21 -4.90
C TRP A 105 -15.37 -13.87 -6.19
N GLU A 106 -14.54 -13.79 -7.22
CA GLU A 106 -14.85 -14.28 -8.55
C GLU A 106 -13.57 -14.72 -9.28
N PHE A 107 -13.68 -15.72 -10.17
CA PHE A 107 -12.63 -15.99 -11.15
C PHE A 107 -12.65 -14.89 -12.21
N VAL A 108 -11.55 -14.16 -12.34
CA VAL A 108 -11.35 -13.17 -13.41
C VAL A 108 -10.59 -13.76 -14.59
N ASP A 109 -9.91 -14.87 -14.36
CA ASP A 109 -9.26 -15.74 -15.36
C ASP A 109 -9.20 -17.18 -14.78
N LYS A 110 -8.82 -18.16 -15.59
CA LYS A 110 -8.59 -19.54 -15.17
C LYS A 110 -7.60 -19.64 -14.01
N ASP A 111 -6.57 -18.79 -14.02
CA ASP A 111 -5.44 -18.78 -13.08
C ASP A 111 -5.50 -17.62 -12.08
N ALA A 112 -6.63 -16.90 -12.02
CA ALA A 112 -6.74 -15.71 -11.19
C ALA A 112 -8.13 -15.51 -10.61
N ILE A 113 -8.18 -15.22 -9.32
CA ILE A 113 -9.39 -14.73 -8.65
C ILE A 113 -9.22 -13.26 -8.27
N ARG A 114 -10.35 -12.56 -8.15
CA ARG A 114 -10.45 -11.27 -7.47
C ARG A 114 -11.24 -11.45 -6.20
N VAL A 115 -10.75 -10.87 -5.10
CA VAL A 115 -11.42 -10.84 -3.81
C VAL A 115 -11.71 -9.39 -3.45
N THR A 116 -12.94 -9.09 -3.02
CA THR A 116 -13.42 -7.76 -2.69
C THR A 116 -13.86 -7.72 -1.22
N PHE A 117 -13.58 -6.59 -0.57
CA PHE A 117 -13.89 -6.32 0.83
C PHE A 117 -14.70 -5.03 0.92
N ASP A 118 -15.73 -5.03 1.76
CA ASP A 118 -16.46 -3.83 2.15
C ASP A 118 -16.82 -3.92 3.64
N ILE A 119 -16.27 -3.02 4.45
CA ILE A 119 -16.54 -2.97 5.90
C ILE A 119 -17.84 -2.18 6.13
N PRO A 120 -18.89 -2.82 6.66
CA PRO A 120 -20.17 -2.16 6.88
C PRO A 120 -20.05 -0.96 7.85
N GLY A 121 -20.88 0.07 7.60
CA GLY A 121 -20.93 1.31 8.38
C GLY A 121 -19.89 2.34 7.95
N ASP A 122 -19.68 3.39 8.75
CA ASP A 122 -18.84 4.55 8.38
C ASP A 122 -17.43 4.55 8.98
N THR A 123 -17.18 3.70 10.00
CA THR A 123 -15.88 3.63 10.69
C THR A 123 -14.93 2.58 10.10
N GLY A 124 -13.73 3.00 9.70
CA GLY A 124 -12.68 2.09 9.20
C GLY A 124 -12.11 1.18 10.29
N VAL A 125 -11.50 0.07 9.89
CA VAL A 125 -10.83 -0.86 10.80
C VAL A 125 -9.33 -0.66 10.71
N SER A 126 -8.69 -0.46 11.86
CA SER A 126 -7.23 -0.34 11.96
C SER A 126 -6.65 -1.52 12.71
N GLY A 127 -5.50 -2.02 12.26
CA GLY A 127 -4.80 -3.11 12.93
C GLY A 127 -3.97 -3.98 11.98
N SER A 128 -3.43 -5.06 12.52
CA SER A 128 -2.70 -6.09 11.77
C SER A 128 -3.46 -7.42 11.85
N GLY A 129 -3.23 -8.30 10.88
CA GLY A 129 -3.87 -9.61 10.87
C GLY A 129 -3.88 -10.22 9.47
N TYR A 130 -5.03 -10.70 9.03
CA TYR A 130 -5.22 -11.27 7.70
C TYR A 130 -6.52 -10.79 7.06
N LEU A 131 -6.49 -10.59 5.75
CA LEU A 131 -7.62 -10.07 4.98
C LEU A 131 -8.58 -11.18 4.56
N ALA A 132 -8.06 -12.35 4.23
CA ALA A 132 -8.86 -13.50 3.81
C ALA A 132 -8.09 -14.81 4.01
N LYS A 133 -8.84 -15.93 4.01
CA LYS A 133 -8.30 -17.28 3.86
C LYS A 133 -8.85 -17.88 2.57
N ILE A 134 -7.95 -18.24 1.65
CA ILE A 134 -8.32 -18.85 0.37
C ILE A 134 -8.18 -20.37 0.52
N CYS A 135 -9.27 -21.10 0.34
CA CYS A 135 -9.31 -22.54 0.41
C CYS A 135 -8.98 -23.14 -0.97
N PHE A 136 -8.01 -24.05 -1.00
CA PHE A 136 -7.57 -24.75 -2.19
C PHE A 136 -7.82 -26.25 -2.09
N GLU A 137 -8.07 -26.86 -3.23
CA GLU A 137 -8.01 -28.29 -3.47
C GLU A 137 -6.84 -28.58 -4.44
N VAL A 138 -6.01 -29.58 -4.12
CA VAL A 138 -4.89 -30.00 -4.97
C VAL A 138 -5.39 -30.97 -6.05
N LYS A 139 -5.26 -30.57 -7.32
CA LYS A 139 -5.67 -31.35 -8.51
C LYS A 139 -4.52 -31.78 -9.41
N GLY A 140 -3.32 -31.23 -9.17
CA GLY A 140 -2.11 -31.62 -9.89
C GLY A 140 -1.60 -33.00 -9.49
N ILE A 141 -0.46 -33.38 -10.04
CA ILE A 141 0.24 -34.62 -9.70
C ILE A 141 1.44 -34.35 -8.79
N GLU A 142 2.02 -35.42 -8.24
CA GLU A 142 3.21 -35.31 -7.41
C GLU A 142 4.36 -34.60 -8.17
N GLY A 143 4.98 -33.62 -7.52
CA GLY A 143 6.07 -32.82 -8.10
C GLY A 143 5.63 -31.53 -8.80
N ASP A 144 4.32 -31.37 -9.08
CA ASP A 144 3.77 -30.12 -9.60
C ASP A 144 3.94 -28.96 -8.62
N ARG A 145 3.98 -27.74 -9.16
CA ARG A 145 4.20 -26.52 -8.37
C ARG A 145 3.24 -25.41 -8.79
N SER A 146 2.73 -24.70 -7.78
CA SER A 146 1.98 -23.46 -7.95
C SER A 146 2.63 -22.36 -7.12
N ILE A 147 2.84 -21.18 -7.73
CA ILE A 147 3.40 -20.01 -7.04
C ILE A 147 2.24 -19.19 -6.50
N LEU A 148 2.16 -19.06 -5.18
CA LEU A 148 1.03 -18.41 -4.48
C LEU A 148 1.39 -17.04 -3.87
N ASN A 149 2.56 -16.47 -4.19
CA ASN A 149 3.04 -15.23 -3.57
C ASN A 149 2.69 -13.96 -4.36
N ARG A 150 2.01 -14.09 -5.51
CA ARG A 150 1.67 -12.97 -6.37
C ARG A 150 0.30 -12.41 -6.01
N LEU A 151 0.31 -11.20 -5.48
CA LEU A 151 -0.87 -10.41 -5.14
C LEU A 151 -0.83 -9.09 -5.90
N GLU A 152 -1.96 -8.67 -6.45
CA GLU A 152 -2.15 -7.31 -6.95
C GLU A 152 -3.20 -6.62 -6.08
N MET A 153 -2.77 -5.79 -5.13
CA MET A 153 -3.67 -5.12 -4.21
C MET A 153 -4.07 -3.74 -4.72
N ARG A 154 -5.36 -3.42 -4.60
CA ARG A 154 -5.92 -2.08 -4.84
C ARG A 154 -6.80 -1.73 -3.65
N ALA A 155 -6.27 -0.95 -2.72
CA ALA A 155 -7.01 -0.45 -1.57
C ALA A 155 -7.42 1.01 -1.79
N ARG A 156 -8.63 1.38 -1.33
CA ARG A 156 -9.01 2.79 -1.16
C ARG A 156 -8.84 3.12 0.32
N CYS A 157 -7.76 3.81 0.67
CA CYS A 157 -7.60 4.42 1.99
C CYS A 157 -8.07 5.89 1.86
N SER A 158 -9.04 6.32 2.66
CA SER A 158 -9.34 7.75 2.80
C SER A 158 -8.27 8.36 3.69
N GLY A 159 -7.45 9.26 3.13
CA GLY A 159 -6.49 10.08 3.87
C GLY A 159 -7.18 11.19 4.66
#